data_AF-S9QG85-F1
#
_entry.id   AF-S9QG85-F1
#
_cell.length_a   1.000
_cell.length_b   1.000
_cell.length_c   1.000
_cell.angle_alpha   90.00
_cell.angle_beta   90.00
_cell.angle_gamma   90.00
#
_symmetry.space_group_name_H-M   'P 1'
#
loop_
_entity.id
_entity.type
_entity.pdbx_description
1 polymer ?
#
loop_
_entity_poly.entity_id
_entity_poly.type
_entity_poly.pdbx_seq_one_letter_code
_entity_poly.pdbx_strand_id
1 'polypeptide(L)'
;MGPYCHHSVSLVLAGPDRRLEDNPELEACLFGTPDWSGSGKETQTFVLLEAARFFGLPEMLETSGLEYGCLFQGGSSSELADVAPYLLRLTPDAELLRHLLSGRGPDDPPWQMWPRAGACFLRSAADLTTLIKHFRKFTRVFDERTGRWNYFRFYAPEVMLSVVANMERAQFERFTKGIDYFAVPNGTDNLAILRLEASVPIEAAAAC
;
A
#
# COMPACT_ATOMS: atom_id res chain seq x y z
N MET A 1 16.69 -22.74 -6.36
CA MET A 1 16.69 -21.52 -7.20
C MET A 1 15.34 -21.46 -7.90
N GLY A 2 14.37 -20.77 -7.29
CA GLY A 2 13.04 -20.61 -7.90
C GLY A 2 13.10 -19.56 -9.00
N PRO A 3 12.63 -19.83 -10.22
CA PRO A 3 12.86 -18.92 -11.33
C PRO A 3 11.70 -17.91 -11.41
N TYR A 4 12.08 -16.64 -11.58
CA TYR A 4 11.24 -15.48 -11.92
C TYR A 4 10.49 -14.79 -10.76
N CYS A 5 10.94 -13.57 -10.46
CA CYS A 5 10.07 -12.52 -9.93
C CYS A 5 8.97 -12.30 -10.99
N HIS A 6 7.71 -12.58 -10.68
CA HIS A 6 6.58 -12.35 -11.58
C HIS A 6 6.00 -10.93 -11.45
N HIS A 7 6.66 -10.13 -10.63
CA HIS A 7 6.35 -8.75 -10.31
C HIS A 7 7.65 -7.96 -10.35
N SER A 8 7.58 -6.73 -10.86
CA SER A 8 8.74 -5.84 -10.86
C SER A 8 8.79 -5.11 -9.53
N VAL A 9 9.98 -4.98 -8.95
CA VAL A 9 10.24 -4.00 -7.89
C VAL A 9 11.05 -2.86 -8.48
N SER A 10 10.39 -1.73 -8.76
CA SER A 10 11.07 -0.48 -9.15
C SER A 10 11.15 0.45 -7.95
N LEU A 11 12.01 1.46 -8.01
CA LEU A 11 12.13 2.46 -6.95
C LEU A 11 11.69 3.82 -7.49
N VAL A 12 10.91 4.53 -6.69
CA VAL A 12 10.65 5.97 -6.86
C VAL A 12 11.37 6.70 -5.74
N LEU A 13 12.23 7.66 -6.12
CA LEU A 13 12.95 8.49 -5.17
C LEU A 13 11.97 9.51 -4.58
N ALA A 14 11.58 9.32 -3.32
CA ALA A 14 10.72 10.28 -2.65
C ALA A 14 11.54 11.49 -2.13
N GLY A 15 12.85 11.26 -1.89
CA GLY A 15 13.81 12.29 -1.50
C GLY A 15 13.72 12.67 -0.02
N PRO A 16 14.63 13.49 0.50
CA PRO A 16 14.70 13.81 1.92
C PRO A 16 13.54 14.68 2.44
N ASP A 17 12.88 15.43 1.56
CA ASP A 17 11.77 16.34 1.91
C ASP A 17 10.39 15.85 1.46
N ARG A 18 10.30 14.86 0.55
CA ARG A 18 9.04 14.18 0.15
C ARG A 18 7.86 15.10 -0.20
N ARG A 19 8.13 16.34 -0.61
CA ARG A 19 7.11 17.33 -0.99
C ARG A 19 6.68 17.04 -2.42
N LEU A 20 5.37 16.87 -2.63
CA LEU A 20 4.82 16.58 -3.96
C LEU A 20 5.13 17.70 -4.95
N GLU A 21 4.97 18.96 -4.54
CA GLU A 21 5.24 20.14 -5.36
C GLU A 21 6.67 20.23 -5.90
N ASP A 22 7.63 19.65 -5.18
CA ASP A 22 9.06 19.68 -5.50
C ASP A 22 9.56 18.34 -6.08
N ASN A 23 8.68 17.34 -6.19
CA ASN A 23 9.03 15.98 -6.61
C ASN A 23 8.02 15.41 -7.63
N PRO A 24 8.23 15.65 -8.93
CA PRO A 24 7.31 15.22 -9.98
C PRO A 24 7.25 13.69 -10.14
N GLU A 25 8.32 12.96 -9.79
CA GLU A 25 8.29 11.48 -9.82
C GLU A 25 7.39 10.93 -8.72
N LEU A 26 7.46 11.49 -7.51
CA LEU A 26 6.58 11.14 -6.40
C LEU A 26 5.13 11.54 -6.69
N GLU A 27 4.91 12.73 -7.23
CA GLU A 27 3.57 13.17 -7.66
C GLU A 27 3.00 12.25 -8.75
N ALA A 28 3.78 11.93 -9.79
CA ALA A 28 3.36 11.02 -10.83
C ALA A 28 3.06 9.63 -10.28
N CYS A 29 3.90 9.11 -9.38
CA CYS A 29 3.71 7.83 -8.71
C CYS A 29 2.42 7.79 -7.88
N LEU A 30 2.13 8.84 -7.11
CA LEU A 30 1.00 8.85 -6.19
C LEU A 30 -0.29 9.33 -6.84
N PHE A 31 -0.28 10.24 -7.82
CA PHE A 31 -1.50 10.85 -8.37
C PHE A 31 -1.57 10.89 -9.90
N GLY A 32 -0.44 10.72 -10.59
CA GLY A 32 -0.38 10.70 -12.04
C GLY A 32 -0.59 9.31 -12.66
N THR A 33 -0.13 9.20 -13.91
CA THR A 33 -0.10 7.95 -14.68
C THR A 33 1.33 7.73 -15.13
N PRO A 34 2.17 7.08 -14.30
CA PRO A 34 3.53 6.76 -14.69
C PRO A 34 3.54 5.95 -15.99
N ASP A 35 4.56 6.12 -16.82
CA ASP A 35 4.75 5.36 -18.06
C ASP A 35 4.79 3.83 -17.84
N TRP A 36 5.22 3.41 -16.66
CA TRP A 36 5.20 2.02 -16.19
C TRP A 36 3.85 1.58 -15.58
N SER A 37 2.84 2.44 -15.43
CA SER A 37 1.52 2.04 -14.93
C SER A 37 0.70 1.36 -16.04
N GLY A 38 0.69 0.03 -16.03
CA GLY A 38 0.23 -0.79 -17.17
C GLY A 38 -1.27 -0.81 -17.46
N SER A 39 -2.12 -0.03 -16.78
CA SER A 39 -3.57 -0.10 -16.95
C SER A 39 -4.13 0.84 -18.02
N GLY A 40 -3.47 1.98 -18.27
CA GLY A 40 -3.98 3.06 -19.14
C GLY A 40 -5.30 3.66 -18.68
N LYS A 41 -5.77 3.33 -17.47
CA LYS A 41 -7.04 3.80 -16.90
C LYS A 41 -6.79 4.95 -15.94
N GLU A 42 -7.78 5.82 -15.82
CA GLU A 42 -7.81 6.79 -14.73
C GLU A 42 -7.90 6.04 -13.40
N THR A 43 -6.97 6.32 -12.49
CA THR A 43 -6.87 5.66 -11.19
C THR A 43 -6.88 6.66 -10.05
N GLN A 44 -7.31 6.18 -8.91
CA GLN A 44 -7.33 6.91 -7.65
C GLN A 44 -6.25 6.38 -6.71
N THR A 45 -5.86 7.23 -5.77
CA THR A 45 -4.83 6.93 -4.78
C THR A 45 -5.48 6.47 -3.50
N PHE A 46 -5.03 5.34 -3.00
CA PHE A 46 -5.43 4.86 -1.70
C PHE A 46 -4.22 4.59 -0.83
N VAL A 47 -4.43 4.55 0.48
CA VAL A 47 -3.40 4.16 1.44
C VAL A 47 -3.98 3.18 2.45
N LEU A 48 -3.23 2.10 2.68
CA LEU A 48 -3.42 1.20 3.80
C LEU A 48 -2.60 1.74 4.98
N LEU A 49 -3.28 2.02 6.08
CA LEU A 49 -2.67 2.48 7.34
C LEU A 49 -2.91 1.46 8.44
N GLU A 50 -1.88 1.23 9.24
CA GLU A 50 -1.99 0.48 10.48
C GLU A 50 -2.19 1.43 11.66
N ALA A 51 -3.40 1.45 12.26
CA ALA A 51 -3.70 2.36 13.37
C ALA A 51 -2.76 2.19 14.56
N ALA A 52 -2.26 0.97 14.80
CA ALA A 52 -1.31 0.70 15.87
C ALA A 52 0.00 1.50 15.76
N ARG A 53 0.32 2.06 14.59
CA ARG A 53 1.51 2.90 14.36
C ARG A 53 1.23 4.39 14.50
N PHE A 54 -0.02 4.79 14.54
CA PHE A 54 -0.47 6.17 14.43
C PHE A 54 -1.44 6.48 15.57
N PHE A 55 -0.91 7.05 16.64
CA PHE A 55 -1.70 7.41 17.81
C PHE A 55 -2.86 8.34 17.42
N GLY A 56 -4.08 7.98 17.82
CA GLY A 56 -5.29 8.74 17.52
C GLY A 56 -5.72 8.70 16.05
N LEU A 57 -5.27 7.71 15.27
CA LEU A 57 -5.64 7.61 13.86
C LEU A 57 -7.16 7.60 13.66
N PRO A 58 -7.98 6.79 14.37
CA PRO A 58 -9.42 6.78 14.16
C PRO A 58 -10.06 8.17 14.29
N GLU A 59 -9.69 8.94 15.31
CA GLU A 59 -10.18 10.30 15.56
C GLU A 59 -9.70 11.29 14.50
N MET A 60 -8.45 11.15 14.05
CA MET A 60 -7.95 11.91 12.89
C MET A 60 -8.77 11.62 11.63
N LEU A 61 -9.16 10.37 11.40
CA LEU A 61 -9.94 9.99 10.22
C LEU A 61 -11.35 10.57 10.27
N GLU A 62 -12.00 10.51 11.44
CA GLU A 62 -13.34 11.07 11.66
C GLU A 62 -13.43 12.57 11.33
N THR A 63 -12.34 13.30 11.57
CA THR A 63 -12.26 14.76 11.33
C THR A 63 -11.60 15.14 10.00
N SER A 64 -11.01 14.18 9.29
CA SER A 64 -10.23 14.42 8.06
C SER A 64 -11.05 14.85 6.84
N GLY A 65 -12.34 14.50 6.80
CA GLY A 65 -13.18 14.63 5.60
C GLY A 65 -12.83 13.65 4.46
N LEU A 66 -11.89 12.73 4.67
CA LEU A 66 -11.52 11.71 3.70
C LEU A 66 -12.54 10.56 3.71
N GLU A 67 -12.66 9.87 2.57
CA GLU A 67 -13.34 8.57 2.55
C GLU A 67 -12.41 7.49 3.08
N TYR A 68 -12.86 6.74 4.09
CA TYR A 68 -12.09 5.65 4.70
C TYR A 68 -12.96 4.48 5.14
N GLY A 69 -12.31 3.36 5.46
CA GLY A 69 -12.97 2.27 6.16
C GLY A 69 -11.99 1.30 6.81
N CYS A 70 -12.39 0.82 8.00
CA CYS A 70 -11.70 -0.24 8.72
C CYS A 70 -11.81 -1.57 7.96
N LEU A 71 -10.72 -2.34 7.88
CA LEU A 71 -10.75 -3.67 7.26
C LEU A 71 -11.14 -4.78 8.24
N PHE A 72 -11.20 -4.52 9.54
CA PHE A 72 -11.85 -5.42 10.48
C PHE A 72 -13.38 -5.30 10.39
N GLN A 73 -14.11 -6.28 10.92
CA GLN A 73 -15.56 -6.43 10.75
C GLN A 73 -16.24 -6.86 12.05
N GLY A 74 -17.53 -6.53 12.19
CA GLY A 74 -18.31 -6.86 13.39
C GLY A 74 -17.74 -6.20 14.64
N GLY A 75 -17.85 -6.87 15.79
CA GLY A 75 -17.34 -6.34 17.08
C GLY A 75 -15.86 -5.96 17.07
N SER A 76 -15.05 -6.66 16.26
CA SER A 76 -13.62 -6.32 16.12
C SER A 76 -13.35 -4.96 15.50
N SER A 77 -14.29 -4.40 14.72
CA SER A 77 -14.11 -3.07 14.12
C SER A 77 -14.12 -1.95 15.15
N SER A 78 -14.84 -2.13 16.27
CA SER A 78 -14.88 -1.15 17.37
C SER A 78 -13.87 -1.51 18.46
N GLU A 79 -13.78 -2.79 18.84
CA GLU A 79 -12.90 -3.24 19.93
C GLU A 79 -11.41 -3.09 19.60
N LEU A 80 -11.07 -3.18 18.31
CA LEU A 80 -9.68 -3.10 17.83
C LEU A 80 -9.45 -1.87 16.96
N ALA A 81 -10.31 -0.84 17.04
CA ALA A 81 -10.21 0.35 16.19
C ALA A 81 -8.80 0.97 16.21
N ASP A 82 -8.22 1.15 17.40
CA ASP A 82 -6.89 1.75 17.58
C ASP A 82 -5.72 0.91 17.05
N VAL A 83 -5.96 -0.35 16.71
CA VAL A 83 -4.94 -1.26 16.18
C VAL A 83 -5.34 -1.88 14.85
N ALA A 84 -6.47 -1.47 14.29
CA ALA A 84 -7.00 -2.01 13.05
C ALA A 84 -6.30 -1.42 11.83
N PRO A 85 -6.28 -2.17 10.71
CA PRO A 85 -5.92 -1.62 9.42
C PRO A 85 -7.08 -0.83 8.81
N TYR A 86 -6.77 0.34 8.26
CA TYR A 86 -7.70 1.22 7.55
C TYR A 86 -7.27 1.38 6.09
N LEU A 87 -8.24 1.44 5.19
CA LEU A 87 -8.03 1.89 3.81
C LEU A 87 -8.67 3.26 3.64
N LEU A 88 -7.95 4.18 3.01
CA LEU A 88 -8.41 5.54 2.75
C LEU A 88 -8.23 5.91 1.30
N ARG A 89 -9.13 6.72 0.76
CA ARG A 89 -8.94 7.42 -0.51
C ARG A 89 -8.25 8.76 -0.25
N LEU A 90 -7.11 8.98 -0.88
CA LEU A 90 -6.32 10.20 -0.74
C LEU A 90 -6.63 11.19 -1.86
N THR A 91 -6.47 12.48 -1.55
CA THR A 91 -6.42 13.58 -2.51
C THR A 91 -5.05 14.28 -2.40
N PRO A 92 -4.54 14.93 -3.48
CA PRO A 92 -3.23 15.60 -3.44
C PRO A 92 -3.12 16.69 -2.36
N ASP A 93 -4.23 17.30 -1.97
CA ASP A 93 -4.33 18.39 -1.01
C ASP A 93 -4.65 17.93 0.43
N ALA A 94 -4.83 16.61 0.65
CA ALA A 94 -5.16 16.07 1.95
C ALA A 94 -4.08 16.40 3.00
N GLU A 95 -4.50 16.91 4.16
CA GLU A 95 -3.57 17.20 5.26
C GLU A 95 -2.88 15.94 5.77
N LEU A 96 -3.63 14.84 5.91
CA LEU A 96 -3.08 13.54 6.30
C LEU A 96 -1.98 13.08 5.33
N LEU A 97 -2.10 13.34 4.04
CA LEU A 97 -1.04 12.99 3.08
C LEU A 97 0.25 13.77 3.36
N ARG A 98 0.16 15.08 3.67
CA ARG A 98 1.33 15.88 4.06
C ARG A 98 2.00 15.30 5.31
N HIS A 99 1.20 14.91 6.30
CA HIS A 99 1.69 14.24 7.51
C HIS A 99 2.40 12.92 7.18
N LEU A 100 1.76 12.06 6.37
CA LEU A 100 2.31 10.77 5.93
C LEU A 100 3.63 10.88 5.17
N LEU A 101 3.82 11.97 4.40
CA LEU A 101 5.03 12.23 3.62
C LEU A 101 6.09 13.04 4.38
N SER A 102 5.82 13.49 5.60
CA SER A 102 6.73 14.32 6.39
C SER A 102 7.46 13.53 7.49
N GLY A 103 8.63 14.03 7.88
CA GLY A 103 9.51 13.42 8.88
C GLY A 103 10.73 12.73 8.28
N ARG A 104 11.80 12.74 9.07
CA ARG A 104 13.15 12.26 8.77
C ARG A 104 13.63 11.25 9.81
N GLY A 105 13.08 11.23 11.02
CA GLY A 105 13.54 10.37 12.09
C GLY A 105 12.54 10.13 13.23
N PRO A 106 12.87 9.22 14.15
CA PRO A 106 11.98 8.81 15.24
C PRO A 106 11.71 9.92 16.27
N ASP A 107 12.58 10.93 16.34
CA ASP A 107 12.46 12.07 17.26
C ASP A 107 11.59 13.20 16.72
N ASP A 108 11.09 13.07 15.49
CA ASP A 108 10.22 14.07 14.88
C ASP A 108 8.84 14.12 15.56
N PRO A 109 8.14 15.26 15.46
CA PRO A 109 6.82 15.41 16.04
C PRO A 109 5.83 14.32 15.60
N PRO A 110 4.81 13.99 16.44
CA PRO A 110 3.87 12.90 16.14
C PRO A 110 3.14 12.99 14.79
N TRP A 111 2.90 14.20 14.29
CA TRP A 111 2.27 14.45 12.99
C TRP A 111 3.19 14.20 11.80
N GLN A 112 4.51 14.06 12.00
CA GLN A 112 5.44 13.68 10.95
C GLN A 112 5.55 12.17 10.85
N MET A 113 4.76 11.57 9.97
CA MET A 113 4.39 10.16 10.04
C MET A 113 5.26 9.24 9.17
N TRP A 114 6.10 9.76 8.28
CA TRP A 114 6.96 8.95 7.41
C TRP A 114 7.85 7.95 8.16
N PRO A 115 8.57 8.34 9.24
CA PRO A 115 9.49 7.45 9.95
C PRO A 115 8.81 6.23 10.59
N ARG A 116 7.50 6.29 10.80
CA ARG A 116 6.71 5.20 11.39
C ARG A 116 6.51 4.04 10.41
N ALA A 117 6.80 4.26 9.12
CA ALA A 117 6.71 3.27 8.05
C ALA A 117 5.38 2.49 8.11
N GLY A 118 4.26 3.18 8.28
CA GLY A 118 2.95 2.55 8.46
C GLY A 118 1.99 2.71 7.29
N ALA A 119 2.48 3.23 6.15
CA ALA A 119 1.66 3.61 5.01
C ALA A 119 2.05 2.83 3.75
N CYS A 120 1.17 1.95 3.28
CA CYS A 120 1.30 1.30 1.98
C CYS A 120 0.34 2.01 1.00
N PHE A 121 0.88 2.79 0.06
CA PHE A 121 0.08 3.45 -0.97
C PHE A 121 -0.25 2.46 -2.09
N LEU A 122 -1.35 2.70 -2.80
CA LEU A 122 -1.74 1.92 -3.98
C LEU A 122 -2.55 2.74 -4.97
N ARG A 123 -2.53 2.30 -6.23
CA ARG A 123 -3.30 2.90 -7.32
C ARG A 123 -4.29 1.89 -7.89
N SER A 124 -5.52 2.34 -8.09
CA SER A 124 -6.60 1.49 -8.57
C SER A 124 -7.70 2.31 -9.25
N ALA A 125 -8.32 1.74 -10.28
CA ALA A 125 -9.55 2.28 -10.88
C ALA A 125 -10.83 1.84 -10.11
N ALA A 126 -10.71 0.99 -9.10
CA ALA A 126 -11.83 0.54 -8.28
C ALA A 126 -12.16 1.56 -7.19
N ASP A 127 -13.44 1.63 -6.81
CA ASP A 127 -13.88 2.47 -5.69
C ASP A 127 -13.43 1.92 -4.32
N LEU A 128 -13.47 2.79 -3.30
CA LEU A 128 -13.05 2.47 -1.94
C LEU A 128 -13.80 1.26 -1.36
N THR A 129 -15.11 1.18 -1.60
CA THR A 129 -15.96 0.10 -1.08
C THR A 129 -15.54 -1.25 -1.65
N THR A 130 -15.20 -1.30 -2.94
CA THR A 130 -14.73 -2.48 -3.65
C THR A 130 -13.38 -2.93 -3.12
N LEU A 131 -12.46 -2.00 -2.89
CA LEU A 131 -11.14 -2.30 -2.33
C LEU A 131 -11.22 -2.78 -0.88
N ILE A 132 -12.06 -2.17 -0.03
CA ILE A 132 -12.30 -2.66 1.36
C ILE A 132 -12.80 -4.10 1.34
N LYS A 133 -13.79 -4.42 0.50
CA LYS A 133 -14.32 -5.79 0.35
C LYS A 133 -13.26 -6.75 -0.16
N HIS A 134 -12.38 -6.29 -1.05
CA HIS A 134 -11.27 -7.09 -1.56
C HIS A 134 -10.26 -7.42 -0.46
N PHE A 135 -9.72 -6.41 0.22
CA PHE A 135 -8.70 -6.58 1.26
C PHE A 135 -9.19 -7.36 2.48
N ARG A 136 -10.48 -7.26 2.84
CA ARG A 136 -11.10 -8.04 3.92
C ARG A 136 -10.95 -9.55 3.76
N LYS A 137 -10.78 -10.05 2.53
CA LYS A 137 -10.55 -11.47 2.25
C LYS A 137 -9.16 -11.96 2.68
N PHE A 138 -8.22 -11.04 2.93
CA PHE A 138 -6.82 -11.34 3.18
C PHE A 138 -6.38 -10.99 4.61
N THR A 139 -7.25 -10.47 5.48
CA THR A 139 -6.87 -10.04 6.84
C THR A 139 -6.39 -11.18 7.74
N ARG A 140 -6.73 -12.43 7.39
CA ARG A 140 -6.32 -13.61 8.15
C ARG A 140 -5.80 -14.69 7.21
N VAL A 141 -4.79 -15.42 7.69
CA VAL A 141 -4.26 -16.62 7.05
C VAL A 141 -4.38 -17.79 8.02
N PHE A 142 -4.72 -18.96 7.49
CA PHE A 142 -4.75 -20.18 8.27
C PHE A 142 -3.36 -20.82 8.25
N ASP A 143 -2.79 -21.06 9.42
CA ASP A 143 -1.54 -21.80 9.59
C ASP A 143 -1.88 -23.27 9.85
N GLU A 144 -1.73 -24.10 8.81
CA GLU A 144 -1.98 -25.54 8.87
C GLU A 144 -1.09 -26.26 9.88
N ARG A 145 0.11 -25.72 10.15
CA ARG A 145 1.09 -26.34 11.03
C ARG A 145 0.72 -26.18 12.51
N THR A 146 0.05 -25.07 12.85
CA THR A 146 -0.44 -24.82 14.22
C THR A 146 -1.95 -25.02 14.37
N GLY A 147 -2.68 -25.16 13.26
CA GLY A 147 -4.14 -25.25 13.22
C GLY A 147 -4.84 -23.95 13.62
N ARG A 148 -4.16 -22.80 13.51
CA ARG A 148 -4.65 -21.51 14.01
C ARG A 148 -4.78 -20.49 12.89
N TRP A 149 -5.75 -19.61 13.04
CA TRP A 149 -5.86 -18.40 12.23
C TRP A 149 -4.99 -17.29 12.80
N ASN A 150 -4.15 -16.70 11.96
CA ASN A 150 -3.30 -15.56 12.30
C ASN A 150 -3.70 -14.34 11.47
N TYR A 151 -3.49 -13.13 12.00
CA TYR A 151 -3.64 -11.92 11.21
C TYR A 151 -2.52 -11.85 10.18
N PHE A 152 -2.90 -11.70 8.90
CA PHE A 152 -1.94 -11.43 7.83
C PHE A 152 -1.81 -9.92 7.68
N ARG A 153 -0.78 -9.34 8.30
CA ARG A 153 -0.54 -7.89 8.36
C ARG A 153 0.00 -7.32 7.05
N PHE A 154 -0.63 -7.65 5.90
CA PHE A 154 -0.20 -7.17 4.57
C PHE A 154 -0.17 -5.64 4.45
N TYR A 155 -0.88 -4.94 5.33
CA TYR A 155 -0.91 -3.49 5.42
C TYR A 155 0.34 -2.87 6.08
N ALA A 156 1.21 -3.68 6.68
CA ALA A 156 2.51 -3.23 7.17
C ALA A 156 3.55 -3.29 6.04
N PRO A 157 4.32 -2.22 5.77
CA PRO A 157 5.34 -2.19 4.72
C PRO A 157 6.33 -3.35 4.75
N GLU A 158 6.79 -3.79 5.93
CA GLU A 158 7.72 -4.91 6.02
C GLU A 158 7.09 -6.23 5.55
N VAL A 159 5.80 -6.46 5.80
CA VAL A 159 5.09 -7.66 5.34
C VAL A 159 4.77 -7.56 3.85
N MET A 160 4.42 -6.36 3.38
CA MET A 160 4.20 -6.10 1.96
C MET A 160 5.48 -6.37 1.14
N LEU A 161 6.63 -5.88 1.60
CA LEU A 161 7.91 -6.03 0.91
C LEU A 161 8.58 -7.39 1.09
N SER A 162 8.24 -8.15 2.14
CA SER A 162 8.82 -9.48 2.38
C SER A 162 7.92 -10.64 1.97
N VAL A 163 6.64 -10.62 2.34
CA VAL A 163 5.72 -11.74 2.09
C VAL A 163 4.94 -11.53 0.81
N VAL A 164 4.26 -10.38 0.65
CA VAL A 164 3.44 -10.12 -0.55
C VAL A 164 4.32 -10.07 -1.79
N ALA A 165 5.44 -9.36 -1.75
CA ALA A 165 6.43 -9.30 -2.82
C ALA A 165 7.21 -10.60 -3.05
N ASN A 166 6.87 -11.71 -2.38
CA ASN A 166 7.45 -13.03 -2.65
C ASN A 166 6.36 -14.12 -2.74
N MET A 167 5.10 -13.72 -2.87
CA MET A 167 4.00 -14.66 -3.13
C MET A 167 4.20 -15.34 -4.49
N GLU A 168 3.71 -16.58 -4.61
CA GLU A 168 3.64 -17.20 -5.93
C GLU A 168 2.74 -16.38 -6.87
N ARG A 169 3.02 -16.45 -8.18
CA ARG A 169 2.34 -15.62 -9.20
C ARG A 169 0.82 -15.59 -9.03
N ALA A 170 0.19 -16.75 -8.94
CA ALA A 170 -1.26 -16.86 -8.82
C ALA A 170 -1.80 -16.24 -7.52
N GLN A 171 -1.04 -16.33 -6.42
CA GLN A 171 -1.40 -15.69 -5.14
C GLN A 171 -1.25 -14.18 -5.23
N PHE A 172 -0.15 -13.70 -5.82
CA PHE A 172 0.10 -12.29 -6.04
C PHE A 172 -0.96 -11.68 -6.96
N GLU A 173 -1.26 -12.29 -8.10
CA GLU A 173 -2.34 -11.88 -9.01
C GLU A 173 -3.70 -11.82 -8.32
N ARG A 174 -3.99 -12.80 -7.46
CA ARG A 174 -5.23 -12.79 -6.67
C ARG A 174 -5.25 -11.63 -5.67
N PHE A 175 -4.12 -11.35 -5.03
CA PHE A 175 -3.98 -10.28 -4.03
C PHE A 175 -4.03 -8.89 -4.69
N THR A 176 -3.41 -8.70 -5.84
CA THR A 176 -3.33 -7.43 -6.57
C THR A 176 -4.47 -7.22 -7.57
N LYS A 177 -5.48 -8.10 -7.59
CA LYS A 177 -6.60 -7.99 -8.52
C LYS A 177 -7.30 -6.63 -8.42
N GLY A 178 -7.29 -5.88 -9.52
CA GLY A 178 -7.88 -4.54 -9.61
C GLY A 178 -7.00 -3.44 -9.05
N ILE A 179 -5.74 -3.72 -8.74
CA ILE A 179 -4.73 -2.77 -8.24
C ILE A 179 -3.62 -2.72 -9.28
N ASP A 180 -3.27 -1.52 -9.72
CA ASP A 180 -2.25 -1.32 -10.74
C ASP A 180 -0.85 -1.55 -10.15
N TYR A 181 -0.61 -0.97 -8.97
CA TYR A 181 0.61 -1.13 -8.21
C TYR A 181 0.43 -0.69 -6.76
N PHE A 182 1.34 -1.14 -5.91
CA PHE A 182 1.60 -0.58 -4.59
C PHE A 182 2.86 0.26 -4.62
N ALA A 183 2.88 1.36 -3.87
CA ALA A 183 4.07 2.14 -3.58
C ALA A 183 4.31 2.10 -2.06
N VAL A 184 5.41 1.48 -1.66
CA VAL A 184 5.63 1.04 -0.28
C VAL A 184 6.94 1.61 0.25
N PRO A 185 6.95 2.32 1.39
CA PRO A 185 8.18 2.80 2.01
C PRO A 185 9.16 1.65 2.27
N ASN A 186 10.40 1.79 1.81
CA ASN A 186 11.43 0.75 1.93
C ASN A 186 12.54 1.07 2.95
N GLY A 187 12.34 2.09 3.78
CA GLY A 187 13.31 2.52 4.81
C GLY A 187 14.45 3.42 4.33
N THR A 188 14.51 3.79 3.04
CA THR A 188 15.59 4.63 2.47
C THR A 188 15.06 5.87 1.74
N ASP A 189 14.05 6.54 2.28
CA ASP A 189 13.39 7.71 1.64
C ASP A 189 12.81 7.42 0.25
N ASN A 190 12.61 6.15 -0.06
CA ASN A 190 12.14 5.67 -1.34
C ASN A 190 10.84 4.90 -1.17
N LEU A 191 10.05 4.91 -2.24
CA LEU A 191 8.93 4.00 -2.41
C LEU A 191 9.36 2.86 -3.34
N ALA A 192 9.28 1.63 -2.83
CA ALA A 192 9.35 0.44 -3.65
C ALA A 192 8.00 0.21 -4.32
N ILE A 193 8.03 0.06 -5.63
CA ILE A 193 6.85 -0.17 -6.46
C ILE A 193 6.66 -1.66 -6.64
N LEU A 194 5.54 -2.21 -6.18
CA LEU A 194 5.17 -3.60 -6.41
C LEU A 194 4.02 -3.67 -7.42
N ARG A 195 4.24 -4.33 -8.56
CA ARG A 195 3.22 -4.52 -9.60
C ARG A 195 3.37 -5.86 -10.29
N LEU A 196 2.28 -6.37 -10.86
CA LEU A 196 2.36 -7.55 -11.72
C LEU A 196 3.05 -7.17 -13.04
N GLU A 197 4.06 -7.94 -13.46
CA GLU A 197 4.59 -7.75 -14.81
C GLU A 197 3.62 -8.35 -15.84
N ALA A 198 3.44 -7.64 -16.95
CA ALA A 198 2.78 -8.23 -18.10
C ALA A 198 3.54 -9.49 -18.49
N SER A 199 2.83 -10.61 -18.63
CA SER A 199 3.44 -11.85 -19.12
C SER A 199 3.99 -11.57 -20.53
N VAL A 200 5.31 -11.62 -20.71
CA VAL A 200 5.91 -11.64 -22.04
C VAL A 200 5.46 -12.95 -22.70
N PRO A 201 4.81 -12.93 -23.88
CA PRO A 201 4.50 -14.16 -24.59
C PRO A 201 5.80 -14.93 -24.85
N ILE A 202 5.78 -16.23 -24.57
CA ILE A 202 6.95 -17.13 -24.72
C ILE A 202 7.54 -17.07 -26.14
N GLU A 203 6.75 -16.68 -27.15
CA GLU A 203 7.18 -16.55 -28.55
C GLU A 203 8.15 -15.39 -28.81
N ALA A 204 8.25 -14.39 -27.93
CA ALA A 204 9.20 -13.27 -28.10
C ALA A 204 10.60 -13.54 -27.54
N ALA A 205 10.77 -14.59 -26.72
CA ALA A 205 12.07 -14.92 -26.10
C ALA A 205 12.94 -15.87 -26.96
N ALA A 206 12.41 -16.40 -28.06
CA ALA A 206 13.11 -17.33 -28.95
C ALA A 206 13.72 -16.65 -30.20
N ALA A 207 13.73 -15.31 -30.26
CA ALA A 207 14.21 -14.55 -31.42
C ALA A 207 15.38 -13.60 -31.11
N CYS A 208 16.12 -13.84 -30.02
CA CYS A 208 17.34 -13.08 -29.71
C CYS A 208 18.55 -14.00 -29.56
#